data_AF-M4VQL7-F1
#
_entry.id   AF-M4VQL7-F1
#
_cell.length_a   1.000
_cell.length_b   1.000
_cell.length_c   1.000
_cell.angle_alpha   90.00
_cell.angle_beta   90.00
_cell.angle_gamma   90.00
#
_symmetry.space_group_name_H-M   'P 1'
#
loop_
_entity.id
_entity.type
_entity.pdbx_description
1 polymer ?
#
loop_
_entity_poly.entity_id
_entity_poly.type
_entity_poly.pdbx_seq_one_letter_code
_entity_poly.pdbx_strand_id
1 'polypeptide(L)'
;MGSPYLNFLKKVESIEDLDYGDFMRKANLYLNELLEDETVSSNPVLMARVEAMKKYIQFQPNWDVETTKDQIHVDTENLMFLDSIYAS
;
A
#
# COMPACT_ATOMS: atom_id res chain seq x y z
N MET A 1 6.70 -7.61 16.73
CA MET A 1 5.77 -7.53 15.58
C MET A 1 6.51 -6.86 14.44
N GLY A 2 6.46 -7.39 13.22
CA GLY A 2 7.13 -6.77 12.06
C GLY A 2 6.36 -5.54 11.60
N SER A 3 7.05 -4.58 10.97
CA SER A 3 6.42 -3.36 10.43
C SER A 3 5.24 -3.72 9.49
N PRO A 4 4.04 -3.15 9.68
CA PRO A 4 2.90 -3.42 8.82
C PRO A 4 3.16 -3.04 7.36
N TYR A 5 3.94 -1.98 7.14
CA TYR A 5 4.38 -1.53 5.82
C TYR A 5 5.28 -2.55 5.11
N LEU A 6 6.24 -3.15 5.83
CA LEU A 6 7.09 -4.22 5.27
C LEU A 6 6.28 -5.46 4.91
N ASN A 7 5.28 -5.80 5.74
CA ASN A 7 4.40 -6.93 5.46
C ASN A 7 3.53 -6.65 4.22
N PHE A 8 3.03 -5.43 4.09
CA PHE A 8 2.30 -4.99 2.90
C PHE A 8 3.16 -5.07 1.63
N LEU A 9 4.38 -4.54 1.64
CA LEU A 9 5.29 -4.61 0.48
C LEU A 9 5.54 -6.05 0.05
N LYS A 10 5.91 -6.93 0.99
CA LYS A 10 6.14 -8.35 0.70
C LYS A 10 4.93 -9.01 0.05
N LYS A 11 3.72 -8.68 0.52
CA LYS A 11 2.47 -9.22 -0.06
C LYS A 11 2.28 -8.72 -1.49
N VAL A 12 2.48 -7.42 -1.76
CA VAL A 12 2.33 -6.85 -3.11
C VAL A 12 3.39 -7.39 -4.07
N GLU A 13 4.65 -7.47 -3.66
CA GLU A 13 5.75 -8.03 -4.46
C GLU A 13 5.53 -9.51 -4.82
N SER A 14 4.89 -10.26 -3.92
CA SER A 14 4.55 -11.68 -4.15
C SER A 14 3.39 -11.91 -5.12
N ILE A 15 2.76 -10.86 -5.65
CA ILE A 15 1.70 -11.01 -6.66
C ILE A 15 2.34 -11.35 -8.02
N GLU A 16 2.19 -12.60 -8.43
CA GLU A 16 2.65 -13.14 -9.72
C GLU A 16 1.58 -13.09 -10.83
N ASP A 17 0.41 -12.46 -10.57
CA ASP A 17 -0.71 -12.47 -11.51
C ASP A 17 -0.37 -11.69 -12.79
N LEU A 18 -0.56 -12.34 -13.95
CA LEU A 18 -0.34 -11.75 -15.27
C LEU A 18 -1.48 -10.82 -15.70
N ASP A 19 -2.65 -10.94 -15.07
CA ASP A 19 -3.81 -10.07 -15.31
C ASP A 19 -3.81 -8.90 -14.33
N TYR A 20 -3.89 -7.68 -14.88
CA TYR A 20 -3.88 -6.46 -14.09
C TYR A 20 -5.10 -6.37 -13.14
N GLY A 21 -6.24 -6.93 -13.51
CA GLY A 21 -7.44 -7.02 -12.68
C GLY A 21 -7.22 -7.85 -11.42
N ASP A 22 -6.56 -9.01 -11.54
CA ASP A 22 -6.22 -9.84 -10.40
C ASP A 22 -5.20 -9.17 -9.48
N PHE A 23 -4.19 -8.51 -10.05
CA PHE A 23 -3.26 -7.69 -9.29
C PHE A 23 -3.98 -6.59 -8.50
N MET A 24 -4.84 -5.81 -9.15
CA MET A 24 -5.61 -4.74 -8.47
C MET A 24 -6.44 -5.28 -7.32
N ARG A 25 -7.11 -6.42 -7.53
CA ARG A 25 -7.96 -7.04 -6.51
C ARG A 25 -7.15 -7.45 -5.28
N LYS A 26 -6.00 -8.10 -5.47
CA LYS A 26 -5.13 -8.53 -4.35
C LYS A 26 -4.47 -7.33 -3.67
N ALA A 27 -3.91 -6.40 -4.43
CA ALA A 27 -3.28 -5.21 -3.86
C ALA A 27 -4.29 -4.36 -3.06
N ASN A 28 -5.52 -4.22 -3.55
CA ASN A 28 -6.60 -3.54 -2.83
C ASN A 28 -7.00 -4.28 -1.54
N LEU A 29 -6.99 -5.61 -1.53
CA LEU A 29 -7.20 -6.39 -0.31
C LEU A 29 -6.11 -6.08 0.72
N TYR A 30 -4.83 -6.09 0.32
CA TYR A 30 -3.71 -5.79 1.21
C TYR A 30 -3.72 -4.35 1.73
N LEU A 31 -4.21 -3.39 0.94
CA LEU A 31 -4.43 -2.02 1.40
C LEU A 31 -5.55 -1.90 2.44
N ASN A 32 -6.62 -2.70 2.33
CA ASN A 32 -7.66 -2.74 3.37
C ASN A 32 -7.09 -3.29 4.68
N GLU A 33 -6.31 -4.37 4.61
CA GLU A 33 -5.63 -4.92 5.80
C GLU A 33 -4.68 -3.90 6.43
N LEU A 34 -3.97 -3.10 5.61
CA LEU A 34 -3.11 -2.03 6.12
C LEU A 34 -3.90 -0.89 6.77
N LEU A 35 -5.08 -0.55 6.25
CA LEU A 35 -5.99 0.44 6.86
C LEU A 35 -6.58 -0.03 8.20
N GLU A 36 -6.70 -1.34 8.41
CA GLU A 36 -7.15 -1.93 9.67
C GLU A 36 -6.05 -2.02 10.73
N ASP A 37 -4.78 -1.80 10.36
CA ASP A 37 -3.67 -1.77 11.32
C ASP A 37 -3.84 -0.61 12.32
N GLU A 38 -3.60 -0.87 13.61
CA GLU A 38 -3.77 0.11 14.69
C GLU A 38 -2.88 1.35 14.49
N THR A 39 -1.67 1.17 13.95
CA THR A 39 -0.72 2.28 13.69
C THR A 39 -1.27 3.22 12.62
N VAL A 40 -1.84 2.65 11.55
CA VAL A 40 -2.36 3.41 10.42
C VAL A 40 -3.69 4.06 10.78
N SER A 41 -4.62 3.29 11.35
CA SER A 41 -5.97 3.75 11.68
C SER A 41 -6.01 4.80 12.79
N SER A 42 -5.02 4.84 13.69
CA SER A 42 -4.91 5.87 14.73
C SER A 42 -4.27 7.18 14.26
N ASN A 43 -3.66 7.20 13.06
CA ASN A 43 -3.00 8.38 12.51
C ASN A 43 -3.69 8.87 11.21
N PRO A 44 -4.45 9.98 11.26
CA PRO A 44 -5.16 10.49 10.09
C PRO A 44 -4.28 10.79 8.87
N VAL A 45 -3.01 11.16 9.08
CA VAL A 45 -2.08 11.44 7.98
C VAL A 45 -1.66 10.17 7.27
N LEU A 46 -1.33 9.12 8.03
CA LEU A 46 -0.99 7.81 7.49
C LEU A 46 -2.20 7.18 6.80
N MET A 47 -3.37 7.22 7.45
CA MET A 47 -4.62 6.75 6.88
C MET A 47 -4.94 7.43 5.54
N ALA A 48 -4.87 8.76 5.46
CA ALA A 48 -5.11 9.49 4.22
C ALA A 48 -4.12 9.11 3.09
N ARG A 49 -2.87 8.78 3.44
CA ARG A 49 -1.88 8.35 2.46
C ARG A 49 -2.16 6.93 1.93
N VAL A 50 -2.55 6.00 2.80
CA VAL A 50 -2.97 4.64 2.40
C VAL A 50 -4.25 4.71 1.54
N GLU A 51 -5.20 5.57 1.89
CA GLU A 51 -6.40 5.80 1.07
C GLU A 51 -6.06 6.37 -0.33
N ALA A 52 -5.05 7.23 -0.43
CA ALA A 52 -4.58 7.72 -1.72
C ALA A 52 -3.99 6.62 -2.60
N MET A 53 -3.19 5.72 -2.02
CA MET A 53 -2.67 4.52 -2.73
C MET A 53 -3.81 3.63 -3.22
N LYS A 54 -4.83 3.42 -2.36
CA LYS A 54 -6.02 2.63 -2.73
C LYS A 54 -6.79 3.26 -3.88
N LYS A 55 -6.99 4.58 -3.83
CA LYS A 55 -7.65 5.32 -4.90
C LYS A 55 -6.89 5.23 -6.22
N TYR A 56 -5.57 5.29 -6.18
CA TYR A 56 -4.71 5.12 -7.36
C TYR A 56 -4.94 3.75 -8.01
N ILE A 57 -4.84 2.65 -7.24
CA ILE A 57 -5.04 1.30 -7.76
C ILE A 57 -6.45 1.10 -8.34
N GLN A 58 -7.47 1.63 -7.68
CA GLN A 58 -8.87 1.41 -8.08
C GLN A 58 -9.32 2.25 -9.28
N PHE A 59 -8.81 3.47 -9.43
CA PHE A 59 -9.41 4.47 -10.34
C PHE A 59 -8.41 5.13 -11.29
N GLN A 60 -7.11 5.07 -11.00
CA GLN A 60 -6.07 5.70 -11.80
C GLN A 60 -4.87 4.77 -12.08
N PRO A 61 -5.08 3.47 -12.38
CA PRO A 61 -3.97 2.60 -12.68
C PRO A 61 -3.28 3.01 -13.98
N ASN A 62 -1.96 2.84 -14.04
CA ASN A 62 -1.19 2.94 -15.28
C ASN A 62 -1.38 1.71 -16.21
N TRP A 63 -2.16 0.71 -15.76
CA TRP A 63 -2.45 -0.57 -16.44
C TRP A 63 -1.21 -1.44 -16.74
N ASP A 64 -0.09 -1.13 -16.08
CA ASP A 64 1.15 -1.89 -16.11
C ASP A 64 1.49 -2.35 -14.69
N VAL A 65 1.57 -3.66 -14.49
CA VAL A 65 1.73 -4.25 -13.15
C VAL A 65 3.04 -3.78 -12.52
N GLU A 66 4.14 -3.79 -13.28
CA GLU A 66 5.47 -3.47 -12.76
C GLU A 66 5.58 -1.99 -12.39
N THR A 67 5.15 -1.08 -13.26
CA THR A 67 5.13 0.36 -12.94
C THR A 67 4.22 0.66 -11.75
N THR A 68 3.11 -0.09 -11.58
CA THR A 68 2.25 0.05 -10.40
C THR A 68 2.91 -0.48 -9.13
N LYS A 69 3.63 -1.61 -9.21
CA LYS A 69 4.43 -2.12 -8.09
C LYS A 69 5.50 -1.10 -7.67
N ASP A 70 6.21 -0.51 -8.62
CA ASP A 70 7.21 0.54 -8.34
C ASP A 70 6.59 1.75 -7.64
N GLN A 71 5.43 2.21 -8.11
CA GLN A 71 4.72 3.33 -7.47
C GLN A 71 4.27 2.98 -6.04
N ILE A 72 3.71 1.78 -5.83
CA ILE A 72 3.33 1.28 -4.50
C ILE A 72 4.54 1.17 -3.58
N HIS A 73 5.69 0.74 -4.11
CA HIS A 73 6.95 0.67 -3.37
C HIS A 73 7.33 2.04 -2.83
N VAL A 74 7.45 3.03 -3.71
CA VAL A 74 7.79 4.42 -3.34
C VAL A 74 6.78 5.00 -2.35
N ASP A 75 5.49 4.75 -2.56
CA ASP A 75 4.45 5.22 -1.64
C ASP A 75 4.54 4.59 -0.25
N THR A 76 4.96 3.32 -0.19
CA THR A 76 5.16 2.64 1.09
C THR A 76 6.43 3.11 1.80
N GLU A 77 7.52 3.37 1.09
CA GLU A 77 8.71 3.99 1.67
C GLU A 77 8.38 5.37 2.28
N ASN A 78 7.55 6.15 1.58
CA ASN A 78 7.05 7.42 2.10
C ASN A 78 6.20 7.25 3.36
N LEU A 79 5.35 6.22 3.43
CA LEU A 79 4.59 5.89 4.64
C LEU A 79 5.51 5.57 5.82
N MET A 80 6.55 4.77 5.60
CA MET A 80 7.53 4.43 6.64
C MET A 80 8.28 5.65 7.15
N PHE A 81 8.63 6.57 6.24
CA PHE A 81 9.25 7.84 6.61
C PHE A 81 8.29 8.71 7.42
N LEU A 82 7.03 8.88 6.99
CA LEU A 82 6.03 9.64 7.74
C LEU A 82 5.77 9.05 9.12
N ASP A 83 5.63 7.73 9.22
CA ASP A 83 5.46 7.03 10.49
C ASP A 83 6.63 7.31 11.44
N SER A 84 7.87 7.30 10.94
CA SER A 84 9.05 7.65 11.74
C SER A 84 9.05 9.09 12.29
N ILE A 85 8.34 10.01 11.63
CA ILE A 85 8.16 11.39 12.10
C ILE A 85 7.08 11.44 13.19
N TYR A 86 5.98 10.72 13.00
CA TYR A 86 4.82 10.77 13.91
C TYR A 86 4.89 9.79 15.08
N ALA A 87 5.81 8.83 15.08
CA ALA A 87 6.07 7.90 16.19
C ALA A 87 6.80 8.55 17.39
N SER A 88 6.86 9.89 17.44
CA SER A 88 7.54 10.69 18.48
C SER A 88 6.60 11.14 19.59
#